data_AF-X1GBJ2-F1
#
_entry.id   AF-X1GBJ2-F1
#
_cell.length_a   1.000
_cell.length_b   1.000
_cell.length_c   1.000
_cell.angle_alpha   90.00
_cell.angle_beta   90.00
_cell.angle_gamma   90.00
#
_symmetry.space_group_name_H-M   'P 1'
#
loop_
_entity.id
_entity.type
_entity.pdbx_description
1 polymer ?
#
loop_
_entity_poly.entity_id
_entity_poly.type
_entity_poly.pdbx_seq_one_letter_code
_entity_poly.pdbx_strand_id
1 'polypeptide(L)'
;SGDLDEALRYYNRAMMIMEEISDNNDPTALLFRIALHFRVMEVAIDKKDAELARKHFERVEKIYEQKPEDLALKCYYKIGKASFLQASKRARDWVKAEELFKEVIESELGLFPLKTLALFGLCELLLVELKMTGEMDVINEVKPLIEKLIDIAQQWKSDSYLIEAFILQGKMALLTFDIKTARRFLIQAQRIAESRGYKGFADEIARLRLDLKGKLDAWERLKETNAPLSERIELAQLDDHTTGQFRKRIARMERVEQKEVTVYKDLKTCLVCKGDVEGFNVFICPQCDSIYCRTCAEAVIEIENACWTCESAIDMSRPSKPFEQEEEEITSEEKSETKAPKSYDNK
;
A
#
# COMPACT_ATOMS: atom_id res chain seq x y z
N SER A 1 -14.18 6.97 -4.02
CA SER A 1 -15.30 6.56 -3.13
C SER A 1 -15.63 5.11 -3.38
N GLY A 2 -15.52 4.26 -2.37
CA GLY A 2 -15.96 2.86 -2.44
C GLY A 2 -17.47 2.70 -2.29
N ASP A 3 -18.25 3.52 -3.01
CA ASP A 3 -19.69 3.34 -3.10
C ASP A 3 -19.96 2.22 -4.12
N LEU A 4 -20.16 1.01 -3.60
CA LEU A 4 -20.39 -0.18 -4.40
C LEU A 4 -21.70 -0.08 -5.19
N ASP A 5 -22.70 0.67 -4.71
CA ASP A 5 -23.95 0.86 -5.43
C ASP A 5 -23.76 1.76 -6.64
N GLU A 6 -23.01 2.85 -6.47
CA GLU A 6 -22.64 3.72 -7.59
C GLU A 6 -21.80 2.99 -8.64
N ALA A 7 -20.83 2.16 -8.21
CA ALA A 7 -20.07 1.32 -9.13
C ALA A 7 -20.96 0.38 -9.95
N LEU A 8 -21.92 -0.30 -9.30
CA LEU A 8 -22.91 -1.13 -9.99
C LEU A 8 -23.75 -0.33 -10.98
N ARG A 9 -24.17 0.89 -10.62
CA ARG A 9 -24.90 1.77 -11.55
C ARG A 9 -24.10 2.06 -12.82
N TYR A 10 -22.81 2.41 -12.67
CA TYR A 10 -21.95 2.66 -13.84
C TYR A 10 -21.75 1.42 -14.70
N TYR A 11 -21.46 0.26 -14.10
CA TYR A 11 -21.28 -0.97 -14.89
C TYR A 11 -22.57 -1.41 -15.59
N ASN A 12 -23.72 -1.28 -14.93
CA ASN A 12 -25.02 -1.59 -15.56
C ASN A 12 -25.30 -0.66 -16.75
N ARG A 13 -25.03 0.63 -16.60
CA ARG A 13 -25.16 1.59 -17.71
C ARG A 13 -24.21 1.26 -18.86
N ALA A 14 -22.96 0.89 -18.56
CA ALA A 14 -21.98 0.49 -19.57
C ALA A 14 -22.43 -0.78 -20.31
N MET A 15 -23.00 -1.76 -19.60
CA MET A 15 -23.55 -2.98 -20.23
C MET A 15 -24.71 -2.66 -21.18
N MET A 16 -25.65 -1.78 -20.79
CA MET A 16 -26.75 -1.36 -21.67
C MET A 16 -26.24 -0.73 -22.97
N ILE A 17 -25.26 0.19 -22.85
CA ILE A 17 -24.66 0.82 -24.03
C ILE A 17 -23.97 -0.23 -24.91
N MET A 18 -23.24 -1.17 -24.32
CA MET A 18 -22.59 -2.25 -25.07
C MET A 18 -23.59 -3.12 -25.82
N GLU A 19 -24.76 -3.42 -25.24
CA GLU A 19 -25.83 -4.20 -25.90
C GLU A 19 -26.44 -3.45 -27.10
N GLU A 20 -26.48 -2.12 -27.07
CA GLU A 20 -27.03 -1.30 -28.15
C GLU A 20 -26.09 -1.17 -29.36
N ILE A 21 -24.76 -1.15 -29.12
CA ILE A 21 -23.77 -0.79 -30.15
C ILE A 21 -23.02 -1.96 -30.79
N SER A 22 -23.07 -3.16 -30.21
CA SER A 22 -22.14 -4.24 -30.61
C SER A 22 -22.82 -5.41 -31.32
N ASP A 23 -22.15 -5.90 -32.37
CA ASP A 23 -22.45 -7.23 -32.91
C ASP A 23 -22.08 -8.26 -31.84
N ASN A 24 -23.04 -9.11 -31.48
CA ASN A 24 -22.89 -10.12 -30.44
C ASN A 24 -21.73 -11.08 -30.67
N ASN A 25 -21.21 -11.21 -31.90
CA ASN A 25 -20.13 -12.14 -32.25
C ASN A 25 -18.75 -11.49 -32.43
N ASP A 26 -18.65 -10.16 -32.37
CA ASP A 26 -17.38 -9.45 -32.50
C ASP A 26 -16.44 -9.80 -31.31
N PRO A 27 -15.18 -10.24 -31.56
CA PRO A 27 -14.25 -10.59 -30.49
C PRO A 27 -14.02 -9.48 -29.47
N THR A 28 -13.97 -8.22 -29.92
CA THR A 28 -13.75 -7.07 -29.05
C THR A 28 -14.96 -6.83 -28.15
N ALA A 29 -16.17 -6.93 -28.71
CA ALA A 29 -17.41 -6.86 -27.96
C ALA A 29 -17.51 -7.95 -26.88
N LEU A 30 -17.16 -9.21 -27.21
CA LEU A 30 -17.14 -10.31 -26.24
C LEU A 30 -16.17 -10.02 -25.08
N LEU A 31 -14.98 -9.51 -25.39
CA LEU A 31 -13.98 -9.14 -24.38
C LEU A 31 -14.48 -8.04 -23.43
N PHE A 32 -15.14 -7.00 -23.96
CA PHE A 32 -15.72 -5.95 -23.11
C PHE A 32 -16.88 -6.48 -22.26
N ARG A 33 -17.75 -7.33 -22.83
CA ARG A 33 -18.89 -7.92 -22.10
C ARG A 33 -18.43 -8.83 -20.96
N ILE A 34 -17.45 -9.70 -21.20
CA ILE A 34 -16.93 -10.59 -20.15
C ILE A 34 -16.26 -9.76 -19.04
N ALA A 35 -15.53 -8.70 -19.40
CA ALA A 35 -14.90 -7.81 -18.44
C ALA A 35 -15.93 -7.07 -17.58
N LEU A 36 -17.02 -6.57 -18.18
CA LEU A 36 -18.10 -5.89 -17.45
C LEU A 36 -18.82 -6.84 -16.48
N HIS A 37 -19.18 -8.05 -16.92
CA HIS A 37 -19.79 -9.03 -16.03
C HIS A 37 -18.85 -9.46 -14.92
N PHE A 38 -17.55 -9.62 -15.21
CA PHE A 38 -16.54 -9.88 -14.20
C PHE A 38 -16.49 -8.76 -13.15
N ARG A 39 -16.50 -7.48 -13.55
CA ARG A 39 -16.51 -6.35 -12.60
C ARG A 39 -17.76 -6.31 -11.73
N VAL A 40 -18.94 -6.54 -12.32
CA VAL A 40 -20.18 -6.62 -11.54
C VAL A 40 -20.15 -7.78 -10.55
N MET A 41 -19.61 -8.92 -10.96
CA MET A 41 -19.41 -10.08 -10.09
C MET A 41 -18.49 -9.75 -8.91
N GLU A 42 -17.35 -9.08 -9.14
CA GLU A 42 -16.44 -8.65 -8.06
C GLU A 42 -17.16 -7.74 -7.06
N VAL A 43 -17.90 -6.74 -7.55
CA VAL A 43 -18.66 -5.83 -6.67
C VAL A 43 -19.74 -6.58 -5.89
N ALA A 44 -20.43 -7.55 -6.51
CA ALA A 44 -21.42 -8.38 -5.83
C ALA A 44 -20.79 -9.23 -4.70
N ILE A 45 -19.61 -9.83 -4.94
CA ILE A 45 -18.82 -10.54 -3.92
C ILE A 45 -18.50 -9.60 -2.76
N ASP A 46 -18.05 -8.38 -3.05
CA ASP A 46 -17.70 -7.39 -2.04
C ASP A 46 -18.88 -6.96 -1.18
N LYS A 47 -20.08 -6.87 -1.79
CA LYS A 47 -21.36 -6.62 -1.13
C LYS A 47 -21.93 -7.85 -0.42
N LYS A 48 -21.30 -9.02 -0.55
CA LYS A 48 -21.80 -10.32 -0.07
C LYS A 48 -23.14 -10.73 -0.69
N ASP A 49 -23.43 -10.26 -1.89
CA ASP A 49 -24.60 -10.65 -2.68
C ASP A 49 -24.26 -11.88 -3.54
N ALA A 50 -24.39 -13.06 -2.93
CA ALA A 50 -24.04 -14.32 -3.56
C ALA A 50 -24.90 -14.65 -4.79
N GLU A 51 -26.17 -14.21 -4.80
CA GLU A 51 -27.07 -14.47 -5.91
C GLU A 51 -26.67 -13.65 -7.15
N LEU A 52 -26.41 -12.35 -6.96
CA LEU A 52 -25.95 -11.47 -8.03
C LEU A 52 -24.58 -11.90 -8.54
N ALA A 53 -23.64 -12.26 -7.65
CA ALA A 53 -22.32 -12.76 -8.02
C ALA A 53 -22.43 -14.02 -8.90
N ARG A 54 -23.25 -15.00 -8.48
CA ARG A 54 -23.49 -16.22 -9.27
C ARG A 54 -24.10 -15.90 -10.64
N LYS A 55 -25.13 -15.05 -10.68
CA LYS A 55 -25.79 -14.65 -11.93
C LYS A 55 -24.81 -14.07 -12.93
N HIS A 56 -23.89 -13.21 -12.49
CA HIS A 56 -22.89 -12.60 -13.38
C HIS A 56 -21.75 -13.57 -13.72
N PHE A 57 -21.37 -14.47 -12.82
CA PHE A 57 -20.42 -15.54 -13.13
C PHE A 57 -20.95 -16.49 -14.22
N GLU A 58 -22.22 -16.89 -14.17
CA GLU A 58 -22.85 -17.69 -15.22
C GLU A 58 -22.83 -16.98 -16.59
N ARG A 59 -22.88 -15.65 -16.60
CA ARG A 59 -22.73 -14.86 -17.84
C ARG A 59 -21.29 -14.84 -18.35
N VAL A 60 -20.30 -14.75 -17.45
CA VAL A 60 -18.88 -14.89 -17.79
C VAL A 60 -18.62 -16.26 -18.43
N GLU A 61 -19.15 -17.33 -17.86
CA GLU A 61 -19.02 -18.70 -18.38
C GLU A 61 -19.64 -18.84 -19.77
N LYS A 62 -20.87 -18.36 -19.97
CA LYS A 62 -21.54 -18.38 -21.29
C LYS A 62 -20.82 -17.57 -22.37
N ILE A 63 -20.10 -16.51 -22.01
CA ILE A 63 -19.29 -15.75 -22.98
C ILE A 63 -18.02 -16.52 -23.33
N TYR A 64 -17.36 -17.12 -22.34
CA TYR A 64 -16.18 -17.95 -22.56
C TYR A 64 -16.46 -19.16 -23.46
N GLU A 65 -17.60 -19.85 -23.24
CA GLU A 65 -18.02 -21.01 -24.02
C GLU A 65 -18.23 -20.72 -25.52
N GLN A 66 -18.40 -19.45 -25.91
CA GLN A 66 -18.55 -19.08 -27.31
C GLN A 66 -17.24 -19.17 -28.09
N LYS A 67 -16.09 -18.94 -27.42
CA LYS A 67 -14.74 -18.96 -28.02
C LYS A 67 -13.70 -19.44 -26.99
N PRO A 68 -13.72 -20.72 -26.60
CA PRO A 68 -12.89 -21.24 -25.51
C PRO A 68 -11.38 -21.22 -25.79
N GLU A 69 -10.99 -21.11 -27.07
CA GLU A 69 -9.62 -20.95 -27.56
C GLU A 69 -9.08 -19.52 -27.38
N ASP A 70 -9.94 -18.52 -27.19
CA ASP A 70 -9.51 -17.14 -26.95
C ASP A 70 -8.83 -17.02 -25.56
N LEU A 71 -7.55 -16.68 -25.57
CA LEU A 71 -6.73 -16.62 -24.36
C LEU A 71 -7.19 -15.53 -23.39
N ALA A 72 -7.72 -14.41 -23.89
CA ALA A 72 -8.19 -13.32 -23.04
C ALA A 72 -9.50 -13.71 -22.35
N LEU A 73 -10.45 -14.27 -23.09
CA LEU A 73 -11.70 -14.80 -22.52
C LEU A 73 -11.41 -15.91 -21.50
N LYS A 74 -10.45 -16.80 -21.81
CA LYS A 74 -10.00 -17.84 -20.89
C LYS A 74 -9.43 -17.27 -19.60
N CYS A 75 -8.63 -16.20 -19.66
CA CYS A 75 -8.10 -15.53 -18.47
C CYS A 75 -9.23 -14.94 -17.62
N TYR A 76 -10.19 -14.23 -18.24
CA TYR A 76 -11.36 -13.68 -17.54
C TYR A 76 -12.23 -14.77 -16.90
N TYR A 77 -12.44 -15.89 -17.58
CA TYR A 77 -13.15 -17.03 -17.02
C TYR A 77 -12.44 -17.59 -15.78
N LYS A 78 -11.13 -17.88 -15.89
CA LYS A 78 -10.34 -18.47 -14.80
C LYS A 78 -10.28 -17.54 -13.59
N ILE A 79 -9.98 -16.26 -13.78
CA ILE A 79 -9.94 -15.28 -12.67
C ILE A 79 -11.33 -15.08 -12.06
N GLY A 80 -12.39 -15.07 -12.89
CA GLY A 80 -13.77 -14.98 -12.44
C GLY A 80 -14.15 -16.17 -11.55
N LYS A 81 -13.83 -17.39 -12.02
CA LYS A 81 -14.08 -18.64 -11.31
C LYS A 81 -13.28 -18.73 -10.02
N ALA A 82 -11.99 -18.39 -10.07
CA ALA A 82 -11.13 -18.35 -8.89
C ALA A 82 -11.68 -17.38 -7.84
N SER A 83 -12.07 -16.17 -8.23
CA SER A 83 -12.65 -15.16 -7.34
C SER A 83 -13.98 -15.62 -6.72
N PHE A 84 -14.84 -16.26 -7.50
CA PHE A 84 -16.11 -16.81 -7.02
C PHE A 84 -15.89 -17.96 -6.02
N LEU A 85 -14.94 -18.86 -6.31
CA LEU A 85 -14.55 -19.96 -5.42
C LEU A 85 -13.87 -19.45 -4.13
N GLN A 86 -13.02 -18.44 -4.23
CA GLN A 86 -12.35 -17.79 -3.10
C GLN A 86 -13.38 -17.20 -2.11
N ALA A 87 -14.50 -16.68 -2.60
CA ALA A 87 -15.59 -16.16 -1.78
C ALA A 87 -16.38 -17.26 -1.03
N SER A 88 -16.19 -18.54 -1.39
CA SER A 88 -16.76 -19.68 -0.68
C SER A 88 -16.14 -19.83 0.71
N LYS A 89 -16.85 -20.49 1.62
CA LYS A 89 -16.33 -20.86 2.96
C LYS A 89 -15.66 -22.23 2.99
N ARG A 90 -15.56 -22.92 1.85
CA ARG A 90 -15.11 -24.33 1.80
C ARG A 90 -13.65 -24.39 1.35
N ALA A 91 -12.80 -25.01 2.17
CA ALA A 91 -11.37 -25.18 1.87
C ALA A 91 -11.09 -25.82 0.49
N ARG A 92 -11.89 -26.82 0.08
CA ARG A 92 -11.76 -27.44 -1.24
C ARG A 92 -11.95 -26.48 -2.42
N ASP A 93 -12.74 -25.41 -2.23
CA ASP A 93 -12.99 -24.41 -3.26
C ASP A 93 -11.79 -23.45 -3.34
N TRP A 94 -11.12 -23.19 -2.20
CA TRP A 94 -9.89 -22.40 -2.15
C TRP A 94 -8.72 -23.05 -2.86
N VAL A 95 -8.51 -24.37 -2.69
CA VAL A 95 -7.47 -25.11 -3.41
C VAL A 95 -7.66 -24.96 -4.93
N LYS A 96 -8.91 -25.07 -5.41
CA LYS A 96 -9.21 -24.85 -6.83
C LYS A 96 -9.02 -23.40 -7.27
N ALA A 97 -9.33 -22.44 -6.41
CA ALA A 97 -9.11 -21.03 -6.69
C ALA A 97 -7.61 -20.72 -6.83
N GLU A 98 -6.79 -21.29 -5.94
CA GLU A 98 -5.33 -21.20 -5.98
C GLU A 98 -4.76 -21.73 -7.30
N GLU A 99 -5.16 -22.94 -7.72
CA GLU A 99 -4.74 -23.53 -9.00
C GLU A 99 -5.05 -22.58 -10.17
N LEU A 100 -6.28 -22.05 -10.21
CA LEU A 100 -6.71 -21.13 -11.26
C LEU A 100 -5.96 -19.80 -11.23
N PHE A 101 -5.63 -19.26 -10.05
CA PHE A 101 -4.81 -18.07 -9.94
C PHE A 101 -3.38 -18.31 -10.46
N LYS A 102 -2.75 -19.43 -10.08
CA LYS A 102 -1.44 -19.84 -10.59
C LYS A 102 -1.43 -19.95 -12.12
N GLU A 103 -2.44 -20.59 -12.70
CA GLU A 103 -2.59 -20.68 -14.16
C GLU A 103 -2.73 -19.30 -14.85
N VAL A 104 -3.40 -18.32 -14.24
CA VAL A 104 -3.49 -16.95 -14.78
C VAL A 104 -2.15 -16.22 -14.67
N ILE A 105 -1.43 -16.41 -13.56
CA ILE A 105 -0.12 -15.81 -13.30
C ILE A 105 0.93 -16.30 -14.30
N GLU A 106 0.88 -17.58 -14.64
CA GLU A 106 1.80 -18.25 -15.58
C GLU A 106 1.43 -18.03 -17.06
N SER A 107 0.22 -17.54 -17.35
CA SER A 107 -0.19 -17.28 -18.73
C SER A 107 0.77 -16.31 -19.44
N GLU A 108 1.08 -16.56 -20.71
CA GLU A 108 1.94 -15.66 -21.51
C GLU A 108 1.23 -14.35 -21.89
N LEU A 109 -0.07 -14.28 -21.66
CA LEU A 109 -0.89 -13.14 -22.03
C LEU A 109 -0.49 -11.88 -21.23
N GLY A 110 -0.30 -10.77 -21.92
CA GLY A 110 0.00 -9.45 -21.33
C GLY A 110 -1.21 -8.77 -20.68
N LEU A 111 -2.15 -9.50 -20.07
CA LEU A 111 -3.27 -8.90 -19.34
C LEU A 111 -2.86 -8.60 -17.90
N PHE A 112 -2.03 -7.57 -17.75
CA PHE A 112 -1.45 -7.17 -16.46
C PHE A 112 -2.49 -6.96 -15.35
N PRO A 113 -3.64 -6.28 -15.59
CA PRO A 113 -4.65 -6.14 -14.55
C PRO A 113 -5.14 -7.49 -13.99
N LEU A 114 -5.28 -8.51 -14.85
CA LEU A 114 -5.74 -9.84 -14.42
C LEU A 114 -4.64 -10.60 -13.67
N LYS A 115 -3.39 -10.48 -14.12
CA LYS A 115 -2.24 -11.07 -13.41
C LYS A 115 -2.05 -10.47 -12.02
N THR A 116 -2.18 -9.15 -11.90
CA THR A 116 -2.13 -8.45 -10.61
C THR A 116 -3.27 -8.91 -9.70
N LEU A 117 -4.51 -9.03 -10.22
CA LEU A 117 -5.63 -9.56 -9.44
C LEU A 117 -5.40 -11.01 -9.01
N ALA A 118 -4.83 -11.85 -9.87
CA ALA A 118 -4.51 -13.24 -9.54
C ALA A 118 -3.44 -13.33 -8.44
N LEU A 119 -2.40 -12.51 -8.51
CA LEU A 119 -1.36 -12.44 -7.48
C LEU A 119 -1.94 -12.00 -6.13
N PHE A 120 -2.77 -10.96 -6.09
CA PHE A 120 -3.44 -10.57 -4.86
C PHE A 120 -4.37 -11.66 -4.33
N GLY A 121 -5.17 -12.30 -5.20
CA GLY A 121 -6.04 -13.42 -4.80
C GLY A 121 -5.27 -14.59 -4.22
N LEU A 122 -4.11 -14.92 -4.80
CA LEU A 122 -3.23 -15.96 -4.29
C LEU A 122 -2.60 -15.58 -2.94
N CYS A 123 -2.10 -14.34 -2.78
CA CYS A 123 -1.63 -13.84 -1.50
C CYS A 123 -2.74 -13.92 -0.43
N GLU A 124 -3.98 -13.52 -0.74
CA GLU A 124 -5.10 -13.61 0.20
C GLU A 124 -5.37 -15.05 0.64
N LEU A 125 -5.36 -16.02 -0.28
CA LEU A 125 -5.55 -17.44 0.04
C LEU A 125 -4.45 -17.97 0.96
N LEU A 126 -3.18 -17.68 0.65
CA LEU A 126 -2.05 -18.09 1.47
C LEU A 126 -2.08 -17.43 2.86
N LEU A 127 -2.55 -16.18 2.96
CA LEU A 127 -2.72 -15.53 4.27
C LEU A 127 -3.86 -16.16 5.09
N VAL A 128 -4.92 -16.64 4.44
CA VAL A 128 -5.96 -17.43 5.10
C VAL A 128 -5.40 -18.76 5.60
N GLU A 129 -4.61 -19.45 4.77
CA GLU A 129 -3.93 -20.69 5.15
C GLU A 129 -3.00 -20.47 6.35
N LEU A 130 -2.10 -19.47 6.26
CA LEU A 130 -1.19 -19.07 7.34
C LEU A 130 -1.93 -18.85 8.67
N LYS A 131 -3.10 -18.22 8.62
CA LYS A 131 -3.94 -18.01 9.80
C LYS A 131 -4.53 -19.32 10.35
N MET A 132 -4.92 -20.23 9.50
CA MET A 132 -5.55 -21.49 9.89
C MET A 132 -4.56 -22.52 10.40
N THR A 133 -3.38 -22.62 9.77
CA THR A 133 -2.37 -23.64 10.06
C THR A 133 -1.32 -23.14 11.04
N GLY A 134 -1.04 -21.83 11.04
CA GLY A 134 0.08 -21.27 11.78
C GLY A 134 1.45 -21.60 11.17
N GLU A 135 1.49 -22.15 9.95
CA GLU A 135 2.72 -22.61 9.30
C GLU A 135 3.52 -21.46 8.71
N MET A 136 4.67 -21.17 9.32
CA MET A 136 5.54 -20.05 8.92
C MET A 136 6.10 -20.18 7.49
N ASP A 137 6.17 -21.39 6.94
CA ASP A 137 6.69 -21.62 5.59
C ASP A 137 5.82 -20.95 4.52
N VAL A 138 4.52 -20.77 4.78
CA VAL A 138 3.59 -20.05 3.90
C VAL A 138 4.04 -18.59 3.68
N ILE A 139 4.73 -17.96 4.65
CA ILE A 139 5.32 -16.62 4.46
C ILE A 139 6.40 -16.64 3.37
N ASN A 140 7.16 -17.73 3.25
CA ASN A 140 8.17 -17.88 2.21
C ASN A 140 7.54 -18.07 0.83
N GLU A 141 6.32 -18.58 0.74
CA GLU A 141 5.54 -18.64 -0.50
C GLU A 141 4.93 -17.29 -0.89
N VAL A 142 4.47 -16.51 0.08
CA VAL A 142 3.87 -15.19 -0.15
C VAL A 142 4.89 -14.16 -0.63
N LYS A 143 6.12 -14.16 -0.09
CA LYS A 143 7.18 -13.20 -0.45
C LYS A 143 7.44 -13.05 -1.96
N PRO A 144 7.76 -14.12 -2.71
CA PRO A 144 8.03 -14.00 -4.14
C PRO A 144 6.81 -13.52 -4.95
N LEU A 145 5.59 -13.77 -4.47
CA LEU A 145 4.37 -13.24 -5.10
C LEU A 145 4.28 -11.72 -4.93
N ILE A 146 4.64 -11.20 -3.75
CA ILE A 146 4.68 -9.76 -3.49
C ILE A 146 5.78 -9.08 -4.30
N GLU A 147 6.96 -9.69 -4.41
CA GLU A 147 8.04 -9.17 -5.25
C GLU A 147 7.59 -9.06 -6.72
N LYS A 148 6.94 -10.11 -7.23
CA LYS A 148 6.34 -10.09 -8.58
C LYS A 148 5.24 -9.02 -8.72
N LEU A 149 4.44 -8.78 -7.68
CA LEU A 149 3.46 -7.68 -7.66
C LEU A 149 4.14 -6.32 -7.77
N ILE A 150 5.24 -6.10 -7.04
CA ILE A 150 6.02 -4.86 -7.08
C ILE A 150 6.60 -4.64 -8.47
N ASP A 151 7.21 -5.66 -9.06
CA ASP A 151 7.80 -5.58 -10.39
C ASP A 151 6.76 -5.19 -11.45
N ILE A 152 5.59 -5.83 -11.42
CA ILE A 152 4.47 -5.49 -12.31
C ILE A 152 3.97 -4.06 -12.02
N ALA A 153 3.75 -3.70 -10.75
CA ALA A 153 3.28 -2.38 -10.39
C ALA A 153 4.24 -1.27 -10.87
N GLN A 154 5.55 -1.48 -10.75
CA GLN A 154 6.58 -0.56 -11.23
C GLN A 154 6.63 -0.50 -12.75
N GLN A 155 6.62 -1.64 -13.43
CA GLN A 155 6.60 -1.71 -14.90
C GLN A 155 5.42 -0.93 -15.48
N TRP A 156 4.25 -1.01 -14.84
CA TRP A 156 3.01 -0.37 -15.26
C TRP A 156 2.79 1.01 -14.65
N LYS A 157 3.75 1.49 -13.84
CA LYS A 157 3.66 2.76 -13.10
C LYS A 157 2.35 2.87 -12.31
N SER A 158 1.88 1.75 -11.78
CA SER A 158 0.67 1.70 -10.96
C SER A 158 1.06 1.88 -9.50
N ASP A 159 1.15 3.14 -9.10
CA ASP A 159 1.51 3.53 -7.74
C ASP A 159 0.57 2.93 -6.69
N SER A 160 -0.71 2.73 -7.02
CA SER A 160 -1.69 2.10 -6.14
C SER A 160 -1.38 0.66 -5.79
N TYR A 161 -1.06 -0.17 -6.79
CA TYR A 161 -0.65 -1.55 -6.55
C TYR A 161 0.69 -1.60 -5.80
N LEU A 162 1.59 -0.66 -6.08
CA LEU A 162 2.87 -0.56 -5.40
C LEU A 162 2.71 -0.23 -3.91
N ILE A 163 1.80 0.70 -3.58
CA ILE A 163 1.44 1.03 -2.19
C ILE A 163 0.94 -0.20 -1.45
N GLU A 164 -0.03 -0.93 -2.02
CA GLU A 164 -0.61 -2.13 -1.40
C GLU A 164 0.43 -3.23 -1.20
N ALA A 165 1.31 -3.44 -2.18
CA ALA A 165 2.39 -4.39 -2.07
C ALA A 165 3.34 -4.04 -0.91
N PHE A 166 3.70 -2.75 -0.74
CA PHE A 166 4.51 -2.31 0.40
C PHE A 166 3.79 -2.43 1.74
N ILE A 167 2.48 -2.14 1.81
CA ILE A 167 1.69 -2.40 3.03
C ILE A 167 1.78 -3.88 3.39
N LEU A 168 1.60 -4.77 2.41
CA LEU A 168 1.66 -6.20 2.62
C LEU A 168 3.07 -6.68 3.04
N GLN A 169 4.15 -6.19 2.40
CA GLN A 169 5.52 -6.47 2.86
C GLN A 169 5.75 -6.00 4.30
N GLY A 170 5.23 -4.82 4.64
CA GLY A 170 5.30 -4.27 6.00
C GLY A 170 4.66 -5.21 7.02
N LYS A 171 3.47 -5.73 6.72
CA LYS A 171 2.77 -6.70 7.58
C LYS A 171 3.49 -8.05 7.66
N MET A 172 4.04 -8.55 6.55
CA MET A 172 4.84 -9.79 6.56
C MET A 172 6.10 -9.66 7.43
N ALA A 173 6.76 -8.51 7.40
CA ALA A 173 7.91 -8.24 8.26
C ALA A 173 7.55 -8.23 9.75
N LEU A 174 6.34 -7.77 10.12
CA LEU A 174 5.87 -7.83 11.52
C LEU A 174 5.72 -9.28 12.01
N LEU A 175 5.21 -10.20 11.18
CA LEU A 175 5.07 -11.61 11.55
C LEU A 175 6.41 -12.31 11.86
N THR A 176 7.50 -11.83 11.24
CA THR A 176 8.86 -12.29 11.48
C THR A 176 9.62 -11.43 12.50
N PHE A 177 8.93 -10.57 13.25
CA PHE A 177 9.49 -9.63 14.23
C PHE A 177 10.55 -8.66 13.67
N ASP A 178 10.53 -8.40 12.37
CA ASP A 178 11.39 -7.38 11.74
C ASP A 178 10.65 -6.03 11.70
N ILE A 179 10.47 -5.46 12.89
CA ILE A 179 9.76 -4.19 13.11
C ILE A 179 10.43 -3.05 12.33
N LYS A 180 11.76 -3.07 12.20
CA LYS A 180 12.51 -2.04 11.46
C LYS A 180 12.15 -2.09 9.99
N THR A 181 12.17 -3.27 9.37
CA THR A 181 11.78 -3.45 7.97
C THR A 181 10.30 -3.13 7.76
N ALA A 182 9.42 -3.53 8.68
CA ALA A 182 8.00 -3.18 8.63
C ALA A 182 7.77 -1.66 8.55
N ARG A 183 8.43 -0.89 9.43
CA ARG A 183 8.34 0.58 9.43
C ARG A 183 8.84 1.17 8.11
N ARG A 184 9.95 0.65 7.56
CA ARG A 184 10.50 1.13 6.27
C ARG A 184 9.50 0.96 5.13
N PHE A 185 8.86 -0.21 5.00
CA PHE A 185 7.87 -0.44 3.95
C PHE A 185 6.63 0.45 4.11
N LEU A 186 6.12 0.62 5.34
CA LEU A 186 5.00 1.54 5.58
C LEU A 186 5.35 3.01 5.27
N ILE A 187 6.58 3.44 5.56
CA ILE A 187 7.07 4.77 5.18
C ILE A 187 7.12 4.92 3.65
N GLN A 188 7.64 3.91 2.94
CA GLN A 188 7.68 3.93 1.47
C GLN A 188 6.27 4.02 0.87
N ALA A 189 5.34 3.20 1.37
CA ALA A 189 3.93 3.24 0.98
C ALA A 189 3.33 4.63 1.20
N GLN A 190 3.55 5.23 2.38
CA GLN A 190 3.00 6.55 2.72
C GLN A 190 3.53 7.65 1.79
N ARG A 191 4.85 7.66 1.53
CA ARG A 191 5.46 8.65 0.63
C ARG A 191 4.88 8.59 -0.78
N ILE A 192 4.67 7.38 -1.31
CA ILE A 192 4.03 7.21 -2.62
C ILE A 192 2.59 7.71 -2.55
N ALA A 193 1.84 7.35 -1.50
CA ALA A 193 0.45 7.78 -1.34
C ALA A 193 0.32 9.32 -1.28
N GLU A 194 1.12 9.98 -0.45
CA GLU A 194 1.11 11.44 -0.29
C GLU A 194 1.55 12.16 -1.56
N SER A 195 2.68 11.76 -2.15
CA SER A 195 3.22 12.41 -3.35
C SER A 195 2.31 12.30 -4.58
N ARG A 196 1.44 11.30 -4.62
CA ARG A 196 0.45 11.08 -5.69
C ARG A 196 -0.94 11.61 -5.35
N GLY A 197 -1.14 12.16 -4.15
CA GLY A 197 -2.44 12.65 -3.71
C GLY A 197 -3.46 11.55 -3.39
N TYR A 198 -3.02 10.32 -3.11
CA TYR A 198 -3.89 9.24 -2.66
C TYR A 198 -4.21 9.37 -1.17
N LYS A 199 -4.99 10.40 -0.83
CA LYS A 199 -5.35 10.76 0.55
C LYS A 199 -5.89 9.57 1.36
N GLY A 200 -6.75 8.75 0.76
CA GLY A 200 -7.30 7.55 1.42
C GLY A 200 -6.23 6.54 1.85
N PHE A 201 -5.20 6.33 1.03
CA PHE A 201 -4.06 5.50 1.42
C PHE A 201 -3.18 6.18 2.44
N ALA A 202 -2.87 7.46 2.26
CA ALA A 202 -2.03 8.21 3.18
C ALA A 202 -2.62 8.17 4.61
N ASP A 203 -3.92 8.45 4.74
CA ASP A 203 -4.64 8.40 6.03
C ASP A 203 -4.61 6.99 6.64
N GLU A 204 -4.84 5.96 5.82
CA GLU A 204 -4.81 4.57 6.28
C GLU A 204 -3.42 4.15 6.76
N ILE A 205 -2.39 4.44 5.97
CA ILE A 205 -1.00 4.10 6.31
C ILE A 205 -0.54 4.88 7.53
N ALA A 206 -0.94 6.15 7.66
CA ALA A 206 -0.66 6.95 8.86
C ALA A 206 -1.26 6.30 10.12
N ARG A 207 -2.50 5.79 10.04
CA ARG A 207 -3.11 5.01 11.14
C ARG A 207 -2.32 3.74 11.44
N LEU A 208 -1.94 2.97 10.43
CA LEU A 208 -1.14 1.74 10.62
C LEU A 208 0.22 2.06 11.29
N ARG A 209 0.88 3.14 10.89
CA ARG A 209 2.16 3.58 11.51
C ARG A 209 1.97 4.02 12.96
N LEU A 210 0.91 4.77 13.25
CA LEU A 210 0.62 5.23 14.60
C LEU A 210 0.29 4.04 15.51
N ASP A 211 -0.53 3.10 15.02
CA ASP A 211 -0.87 1.86 15.72
C ASP A 211 0.38 1.02 16.01
N LEU A 212 1.25 0.82 15.00
CA LEU A 212 2.53 0.12 15.19
C LEU A 212 3.42 0.81 16.23
N LYS A 213 3.50 2.14 16.21
CA LYS A 213 4.26 2.92 17.21
C LYS A 213 3.71 2.72 18.62
N GLY A 214 2.38 2.72 18.77
CA GLY A 214 1.72 2.50 20.06
C GLY A 214 1.84 1.07 20.58
N LYS A 215 2.16 0.10 19.71
CA LYS A 215 2.27 -1.33 20.04
C LYS A 215 3.70 -1.86 20.09
N LEU A 216 4.73 -1.00 20.07
CA LEU A 216 6.14 -1.44 20.05
C LEU A 216 6.48 -2.37 21.23
N ASP A 217 6.13 -1.97 22.45
CA ASP A 217 6.39 -2.80 23.64
C ASP A 217 5.66 -4.15 23.57
N ALA A 218 4.47 -4.19 22.95
CA ALA A 218 3.74 -5.44 22.75
C ALA A 218 4.47 -6.36 21.78
N TRP A 219 4.97 -5.82 20.67
CA TRP A 219 5.78 -6.57 19.71
C TRP A 219 7.08 -7.10 20.32
N GLU A 220 7.75 -6.30 21.15
CA GLU A 220 8.96 -6.73 21.87
C GLU A 220 8.66 -7.87 22.84
N ARG A 221 7.57 -7.77 23.63
CA ARG A 221 7.13 -8.87 24.49
C ARG A 221 6.84 -10.15 23.70
N LEU A 222 6.09 -10.08 22.59
CA LEU A 222 5.81 -11.25 21.75
C LEU A 222 7.09 -11.88 21.19
N LYS A 223 8.09 -11.05 20.87
CA LYS A 223 9.40 -11.52 20.39
C LYS A 223 10.17 -12.24 21.50
N GLU A 224 10.23 -11.66 22.69
CA GLU A 224 10.91 -12.22 23.87
C GLU A 224 10.31 -13.56 24.30
N THR A 225 8.98 -13.68 24.24
CA THR A 225 8.27 -14.92 24.62
C THR A 225 8.17 -15.93 23.48
N ASN A 226 8.70 -15.62 22.28
CA ASN A 226 8.50 -16.38 21.06
C ASN A 226 7.02 -16.76 20.85
N ALA A 227 6.14 -15.77 21.00
CA ALA A 227 4.69 -15.96 20.96
C ALA A 227 4.23 -16.70 19.69
N PRO A 228 3.16 -17.51 19.77
CA PRO A 228 2.63 -18.24 18.62
C PRO A 228 2.19 -17.29 17.51
N LEU A 229 2.19 -17.79 16.26
CA LEU A 229 1.90 -16.98 15.07
C LEU A 229 0.50 -16.37 15.11
N SER A 230 -0.49 -17.04 15.72
CA SER A 230 -1.85 -16.53 15.89
C SER A 230 -1.89 -15.17 16.59
N GLU A 231 -1.12 -14.99 17.67
CA GLU A 231 -1.04 -13.73 18.41
C GLU A 231 -0.37 -12.63 17.57
N ARG A 232 0.64 -13.00 16.77
CA ARG A 232 1.31 -12.07 15.85
C ARG A 232 0.37 -11.60 14.74
N ILE A 233 -0.42 -12.50 14.17
CA ILE A 233 -1.42 -12.21 13.12
C ILE A 233 -2.48 -11.25 13.64
N GLU A 234 -2.98 -11.48 14.85
CA GLU A 234 -3.96 -10.61 15.51
C GLU A 234 -3.38 -9.22 15.73
N LEU A 235 -2.17 -9.12 16.30
CA LEU A 235 -1.53 -7.83 16.57
C LEU A 235 -1.20 -7.05 15.29
N ALA A 236 -0.82 -7.74 14.21
CA ALA A 236 -0.53 -7.15 12.90
C ALA A 236 -1.79 -6.73 12.10
N GLN A 237 -2.99 -7.03 12.61
CA GLN A 237 -4.26 -6.77 11.92
C GLN A 237 -4.25 -7.31 10.48
N LEU A 238 -3.76 -8.55 10.30
CA LEU A 238 -3.81 -9.21 8.99
C LEU A 238 -5.20 -9.68 8.61
N ASP A 239 -6.09 -9.82 9.60
CA ASP A 239 -7.50 -10.15 9.41
C ASP A 239 -8.20 -9.16 8.48
N ASP A 240 -7.78 -7.90 8.49
CA ASP A 240 -8.28 -6.84 7.60
C ASP A 240 -7.84 -7.02 6.13
N HIS A 241 -7.00 -8.00 5.80
CA HIS A 241 -6.52 -8.30 4.44
C HIS A 241 -6.91 -9.68 3.92
N THR A 242 -7.55 -10.53 4.72
CA THR A 242 -7.83 -11.93 4.33
C THR A 242 -9.15 -12.12 3.56
N THR A 243 -9.95 -11.06 3.32
CA THR A 243 -11.30 -11.18 2.71
C THR A 243 -11.61 -10.11 1.65
N GLY A 244 -10.95 -10.15 0.49
CA GLY A 244 -11.26 -9.29 -0.66
C GLY A 244 -10.95 -7.80 -0.43
N GLN A 245 -10.13 -7.52 0.57
CA GLN A 245 -9.89 -6.16 1.04
C GLN A 245 -8.92 -5.41 0.13
N PHE A 246 -8.02 -6.12 -0.57
CA PHE A 246 -7.20 -5.49 -1.61
C PHE A 246 -8.07 -4.89 -2.71
N ARG A 247 -9.08 -5.63 -3.18
CA ARG A 247 -10.01 -5.14 -4.22
C ARG A 247 -10.79 -3.91 -3.75
N LYS A 248 -11.30 -3.94 -2.52
CA LYS A 248 -12.06 -2.83 -1.91
C LYS A 248 -11.22 -1.56 -1.75
N ARG A 249 -9.98 -1.69 -1.33
CA ARG A 249 -9.07 -0.55 -1.14
C ARG A 249 -8.73 0.09 -2.48
N ILE A 250 -8.49 -0.73 -3.49
CA ILE A 250 -8.18 -0.27 -4.84
C ILE A 250 -9.36 0.48 -5.48
N ALA A 251 -10.58 -0.02 -5.31
CA ALA A 251 -11.78 0.68 -5.78
C ALA A 251 -12.03 2.04 -5.09
N ARG A 252 -11.49 2.27 -3.89
CA ARG A 252 -11.68 3.55 -3.16
C ARG A 252 -10.83 4.70 -3.73
N MET A 253 -9.80 4.39 -4.51
CA MET A 253 -8.68 5.29 -4.85
C MET A 253 -8.93 6.31 -5.96
N GLU A 254 -9.88 6.10 -6.88
CA GLU A 254 -9.99 6.87 -8.13
C GLU A 254 -10.45 8.33 -7.97
N ARG A 255 -10.41 8.89 -6.77
CA ARG A 255 -10.61 10.33 -6.56
C ARG A 255 -9.28 10.99 -6.24
N VAL A 256 -8.55 11.37 -7.29
CA VAL A 256 -7.74 12.59 -7.19
C VAL A 256 -8.74 13.73 -7.27
N GLU A 257 -9.02 14.41 -6.15
CA GLU A 257 -9.76 15.66 -6.22
C GLU A 257 -8.91 16.63 -7.02
N GLN A 258 -9.33 16.95 -8.26
CA GLN A 258 -8.63 17.88 -9.16
C GLN A 258 -8.40 19.27 -8.53
N LYS A 259 -8.98 19.55 -7.36
CA LYS A 259 -8.89 20.84 -6.66
C LYS A 259 -7.70 21.00 -5.71
N GLU A 260 -6.93 19.96 -5.36
CA GLU A 260 -5.88 20.06 -4.32
C GLU A 260 -4.44 19.78 -4.79
N VAL A 261 -4.14 19.95 -6.09
CA VAL A 261 -2.74 19.82 -6.58
C VAL A 261 -1.86 21.03 -6.19
N THR A 262 -2.42 22.07 -5.57
CA THR A 262 -1.68 23.28 -5.18
C THR A 262 -0.98 23.20 -3.82
N VAL A 263 -1.26 22.20 -2.97
CA VAL A 263 -0.75 22.16 -1.58
C VAL A 263 0.53 21.32 -1.42
N TYR A 264 0.89 20.47 -2.39
CA TYR A 264 2.08 19.60 -2.28
C TYR A 264 3.41 20.25 -2.69
N LYS A 265 3.46 21.58 -2.88
CA LYS A 265 4.72 22.30 -3.09
C LYS A 265 5.51 22.55 -1.80
N ASP A 266 4.89 22.48 -0.64
CA ASP A 266 5.52 22.94 0.62
C ASP A 266 6.26 21.84 1.42
N LEU A 267 6.29 20.58 0.95
CA LEU A 267 6.89 19.45 1.68
C LEU A 267 8.21 18.94 1.10
N LYS A 268 8.81 19.66 0.16
CA LYS A 268 10.08 19.28 -0.49
C LYS A 268 11.17 20.31 -0.23
N THR A 269 11.34 20.72 1.02
CA THR A 269 12.42 21.66 1.37
C THR A 269 13.51 20.93 2.13
N CYS A 270 14.76 21.05 1.68
CA CYS A 270 15.90 20.49 2.38
C CYS A 270 16.04 21.11 3.77
N LEU A 271 16.20 20.27 4.80
CA LEU A 271 16.33 20.70 6.19
C LEU A 271 17.50 21.66 6.41
N VAL A 272 18.60 21.46 5.68
CA VAL A 272 19.85 22.22 5.81
C VAL A 272 19.82 23.50 4.99
N CYS A 273 19.75 23.41 3.66
CA CYS A 273 19.85 24.60 2.80
C CYS A 273 18.54 25.37 2.62
N LYS A 274 17.42 24.83 3.13
CA LYS A 274 16.06 25.37 2.92
C LYS A 274 15.67 25.53 1.43
N GLY A 275 16.38 24.86 0.52
CA GLY A 275 16.08 24.86 -0.91
C GLY A 275 15.11 23.75 -1.31
N ASP A 276 14.40 23.95 -2.41
CA ASP A 276 13.52 22.94 -2.99
C ASP A 276 14.32 21.73 -3.46
N VAL A 277 13.89 20.54 -3.06
CA VAL A 277 14.46 19.27 -3.48
C VAL A 277 13.61 18.66 -4.58
N GLU A 278 14.15 18.71 -5.80
CA GLU A 278 13.55 18.12 -6.99
C GLU A 278 14.31 16.87 -7.47
N GLY A 279 13.58 15.93 -8.08
CA GLY A 279 14.14 14.75 -8.73
C GLY A 279 14.68 13.67 -7.78
N PHE A 280 15.67 12.91 -8.25
CA PHE A 280 16.28 11.77 -7.54
C PHE A 280 17.39 12.18 -6.55
N ASN A 281 17.67 13.46 -6.40
CA ASN A 281 18.76 13.97 -5.55
C ASN A 281 18.29 14.28 -4.12
N VAL A 282 17.53 13.36 -3.53
CA VAL A 282 16.95 13.52 -2.20
C VAL A 282 17.42 12.39 -1.30
N PHE A 283 17.96 12.75 -0.16
CA PHE A 283 18.20 11.82 0.94
C PHE A 283 17.11 12.04 2.00
N ILE A 284 16.57 10.95 2.53
CA ILE A 284 15.54 11.02 3.57
C ILE A 284 15.98 10.16 4.74
N CYS A 285 16.07 10.76 5.93
CA CYS A 285 16.49 10.06 7.14
C CYS A 285 15.60 8.83 7.38
N PRO A 286 16.18 7.64 7.58
CA PRO A 286 15.40 6.40 7.75
C PRO A 286 14.69 6.30 9.11
N GLN A 287 15.02 7.17 10.09
CA GLN A 287 14.41 7.14 11.43
C GLN A 287 13.27 8.14 11.60
N CYS A 288 13.42 9.37 11.07
CA CYS A 288 12.47 10.46 11.32
C CYS A 288 11.88 11.12 10.07
N ASP A 289 12.21 10.64 8.89
CA ASP A 289 11.72 11.17 7.60
C ASP A 289 12.19 12.60 7.24
N SER A 290 13.17 13.17 7.96
CA SER A 290 13.76 14.46 7.59
C SER A 290 14.43 14.42 6.21
N ILE A 291 14.17 15.45 5.42
CA ILE A 291 14.55 15.53 4.01
C ILE A 291 15.80 16.38 3.84
N TYR A 292 16.75 15.88 3.08
CA TYR A 292 17.98 16.55 2.70
C TYR A 292 18.12 16.51 1.18
N CYS A 293 18.62 17.58 0.56
CA CYS A 293 19.17 17.42 -0.78
C CYS A 293 20.43 16.56 -0.68
N ARG A 294 20.77 15.87 -1.78
CA ARG A 294 21.93 14.97 -1.83
C ARG A 294 23.21 15.63 -1.31
N THR A 295 23.51 16.84 -1.78
CA THR A 295 24.70 17.60 -1.37
C THR A 295 24.71 17.91 0.13
N CYS A 296 23.57 18.32 0.69
CA CYS A 296 23.47 18.56 2.13
C CYS A 296 23.56 17.27 2.94
N ALA A 297 23.03 16.15 2.44
CA ALA A 297 23.16 14.87 3.12
C ALA A 297 24.62 14.39 3.15
N GLU A 298 25.32 14.47 2.01
CA GLU A 298 26.74 14.14 1.92
C GLU A 298 27.57 15.02 2.87
N ALA A 299 27.30 16.34 2.92
CA ALA A 299 27.97 17.24 3.85
C ALA A 299 27.71 16.89 5.33
N VAL A 300 26.46 16.58 5.70
CA VAL A 300 26.12 16.18 7.08
C VAL A 300 26.77 14.82 7.44
N ILE A 301 26.85 13.88 6.48
CA ILE A 301 27.59 12.61 6.65
C ILE A 301 29.07 12.85 6.93
N GLU A 302 29.69 13.83 6.29
CA GLU A 302 31.11 14.12 6.47
C GLU A 302 31.43 14.82 7.80
N ILE A 303 30.56 15.74 8.25
CA ILE A 303 30.80 16.53 9.47
C ILE A 303 30.56 15.70 10.73
N GLU A 304 29.36 15.14 10.85
CA GLU A 304 28.87 14.55 12.10
C GLU A 304 28.23 13.17 11.90
N ASN A 305 27.82 12.87 10.67
CA ASN A 305 27.08 11.67 10.34
C ASN A 305 25.87 11.45 11.23
N ALA A 306 25.14 12.50 11.58
CA ALA A 306 23.94 12.42 12.40
C ALA A 306 22.80 13.20 11.75
N CYS A 307 21.58 12.69 11.84
CA CYS A 307 20.42 13.41 11.36
C CYS A 307 20.13 14.59 12.31
N TRP A 308 20.21 15.82 11.83
CA TRP A 308 19.90 17.04 12.59
C TRP A 308 18.50 17.10 13.23
N THR A 309 17.60 16.15 12.96
CA THR A 309 16.28 16.06 13.60
C THR A 309 16.18 14.98 14.66
N CYS A 310 16.87 13.86 14.51
CA CYS A 310 16.72 12.70 15.40
C CYS A 310 18.03 12.05 15.83
N GLU A 311 19.16 12.68 15.48
CA GLU A 311 20.53 12.32 15.83
C GLU A 311 20.99 10.93 15.34
N SER A 312 20.12 10.16 14.69
CA SER A 312 20.48 8.86 14.13
C SER A 312 21.49 8.98 13.01
N ALA A 313 22.41 8.00 12.92
CA ALA A 313 23.40 7.97 11.85
C ALA A 313 22.77 8.03 10.45
N ILE A 314 23.25 8.96 9.62
CA ILE A 314 22.80 9.08 8.23
C ILE A 314 23.39 7.93 7.39
N ASP A 315 24.70 7.74 7.51
CA ASP A 315 25.45 6.59 7.01
C ASP A 315 25.74 5.62 8.16
N MET A 316 25.03 4.50 8.21
CA MET A 316 25.19 3.49 9.27
C MET A 316 26.54 2.75 9.23
N SER A 317 27.34 2.93 8.17
CA SER A 317 28.68 2.35 8.07
C SER A 317 29.76 3.20 8.78
N ARG A 318 29.43 4.45 9.13
CA ARG A 318 30.33 5.39 9.78
C ARG A 318 29.88 5.66 11.23
N PRO A 319 30.81 5.91 12.16
CA PRO A 319 30.44 6.35 13.49
C PRO A 319 29.76 7.73 13.43
N SER A 320 28.69 7.92 14.20
CA SER A 320 28.05 9.23 14.39
C SER A 320 28.76 9.98 15.51
N LYS A 321 29.01 11.28 15.31
CA LYS A 321 29.45 12.21 16.33
C LYS A 321 28.34 13.24 16.55
N PRO A 322 27.41 13.02 17.50
CA PRO A 322 26.40 14.01 17.82
C PRO A 322 27.05 15.35 18.13
N PHE A 323 26.41 16.46 17.73
CA PHE A 323 26.88 17.79 18.07
C PHE A 323 26.87 17.97 19.59
N GLU A 324 28.03 17.99 20.22
CA GLU A 324 28.18 18.42 21.60
C GLU A 324 28.06 19.95 21.59
N GLN A 325 26.95 20.50 22.10
CA GLN A 325 26.90 21.92 22.42
C GLN A 325 27.99 22.18 23.46
N GLU A 326 29.11 22.79 23.04
CA GLU A 326 30.01 23.45 23.97
C GLU A 326 29.17 24.51 24.68
N GLU A 327 28.78 24.24 25.93
CA GLU A 327 28.19 25.22 26.83
C GLU A 327 29.24 26.33 27.03
N GLU A 328 29.22 27.34 26.15
CA GLU A 328 29.89 28.60 26.44
C GLU A 328 29.20 29.20 27.67
N GLU A 329 29.80 29.00 28.84
CA GLU A 329 29.53 29.79 30.04
C GLU A 329 29.76 31.27 29.71
N ILE A 330 28.70 31.94 29.26
CA ILE A 330 28.65 33.40 29.20
C ILE A 330 28.63 33.87 30.66
N THR A 331 29.81 34.08 31.22
CA THR A 331 30.00 34.81 32.48
C THR A 331 29.59 36.25 32.22
N SER A 332 28.36 36.59 32.60
CA SER A 332 27.87 37.96 32.64
C SER A 332 28.54 38.71 33.80
N GLU A 333 29.69 39.33 33.54
CA GLU A 333 30.25 40.34 34.44
C GLU A 333 29.43 41.64 34.37
N GLU A 334 29.04 42.09 35.56
CA GLU A 334 28.25 43.26 35.88
C GLU A 334 28.88 44.57 35.34
N LYS A 335 28.06 45.40 34.69
CA LYS A 335 28.20 46.86 34.80
C LYS A 335 26.85 47.49 35.14
N SER A 336 26.65 47.68 36.44
CA SER A 336 25.71 48.62 37.02
C SER A 336 26.12 50.06 36.71
N GLU A 337 25.33 50.78 35.91
CA GLU A 337 25.24 52.24 36.02
C GLU A 337 23.76 52.64 36.05
N THR A 338 23.27 52.77 37.28
CA THR A 338 22.03 53.46 37.66
C THR A 338 22.07 54.93 37.22
N LYS A 339 21.15 55.34 36.34
CA LYS A 339 20.71 56.74 36.22
C LYS A 339 19.23 56.85 36.53
N ALA A 340 18.93 57.61 37.57
CA ALA A 340 17.59 57.87 38.10
C ALA A 340 16.70 58.65 37.11
N PRO A 341 15.39 58.34 37.03
CA PRO A 341 14.45 59.10 36.22
C PRO A 341 14.05 60.42 36.88
N LYS A 342 14.08 61.51 36.12
CA LYS A 342 13.49 62.81 36.47
C LYS A 342 11.97 62.73 36.33
N SER A 343 11.27 63.08 37.40
CA SER A 343 9.83 63.36 37.44
C SER A 343 9.50 64.58 36.58
N TYR A 344 8.49 64.47 35.72
CA TYR A 344 7.81 65.62 35.12
C TYR A 344 6.40 65.73 35.70
N ASP A 345 6.14 66.90 36.28
CA ASP A 345 4.86 67.36 36.79
C ASP A 345 3.86 67.62 35.64
N ASN A 346 2.61 67.22 35.87
CA ASN A 346 1.44 67.62 35.10
C ASN A 346 1.02 69.06 35.47
N LYS A 347 0.83 69.91 34.45
CA LYS A 347 -0.10 71.03 34.47
C LYS A 347 -0.81 71.15 33.13
#